data_AF-A0A0H5S501-F1
#
_entry.id   AF-A0A0H5S501-F1
#
_cell.length_a   1.000
_cell.length_b   1.000
_cell.length_c   1.000
_cell.angle_alpha   90.00
_cell.angle_beta   90.00
_cell.angle_gamma   90.00
#
_symmetry.space_group_name_H-M   'P 1'
#
loop_
_entity.id
_entity.type
_entity.pdbx_description
1 polymer ?
#
loop_
_entity_poly.entity_id
_entity_poly.type
_entity_poly.pdbx_seq_one_letter_code
_entity_poly.pdbx_strand_id
1 'polypeptide(L)'
;MTLRIATLNIRHGGKNADALTTRLLGYDADLLVVTEFRANDTGARLVTRLERAGYETSHPLADPKQNTVLIASRTPIDRASRFTRDLPGHHLWCVEFDGTIVAGVYLPQAHAKLPYWEALIDRARRSEVDLLIGDFNTGNNDLDKDPKGARFIGPEMPGRLIASGTSTCGGLCIRRSVSTRGSAAPVTTGSASTTSSPRPSSRDASAAASSTMRRDLPARPTTQGWSCCWTSTRLWTAMWLIGCAR
;
A
#
# COMPACT_ATOMS: atom_id res chain seq x y z
N MET A 1 -13.54 -15.13 2.77
CA MET A 1 -12.89 -15.01 1.45
C MET A 1 -11.58 -14.26 1.64
N THR A 2 -10.54 -14.63 0.88
CA THR A 2 -9.22 -14.01 0.90
C THR A 2 -9.18 -12.95 -0.20
N LEU A 3 -8.82 -11.70 0.12
CA LEU A 3 -8.68 -10.67 -0.91
C LEU A 3 -7.30 -10.79 -1.58
N ARG A 4 -7.29 -10.88 -2.90
CA ARG A 4 -6.08 -10.91 -3.72
C ARG A 4 -5.84 -9.55 -4.35
N ILE A 5 -4.70 -8.96 -4.03
CA ILE A 5 -4.32 -7.64 -4.56
C ILE A 5 -3.08 -7.80 -5.42
N ALA A 6 -3.07 -7.13 -6.58
CA ALA A 6 -1.89 -7.02 -7.42
C ALA A 6 -1.65 -5.57 -7.84
N THR A 7 -0.37 -5.23 -8.05
CA THR A 7 0.04 -3.93 -8.57
C THR A 7 1.04 -4.11 -9.71
N LEU A 8 0.96 -3.25 -10.72
CA LEU A 8 1.86 -3.27 -11.87
C LEU A 8 2.10 -1.86 -12.40
N ASN A 9 3.38 -1.47 -12.47
CA ASN A 9 3.80 -0.33 -13.29
C ASN A 9 3.84 -0.77 -14.76
N ILE A 10 3.03 -0.15 -15.62
CA ILE A 10 2.88 -0.52 -17.04
C ILE A 10 3.77 0.25 -18.00
N ARG A 11 4.60 1.16 -17.46
CA ARG A 11 5.54 2.02 -18.18
C ARG A 11 4.85 2.85 -19.26
N HIS A 12 4.52 4.09 -18.92
CA HIS A 12 4.05 5.10 -19.87
C HIS A 12 2.79 4.72 -20.68
N GLY A 13 1.76 4.20 -20.02
CA GLY A 13 0.46 3.86 -20.61
C GLY A 13 0.40 2.47 -21.24
N GLY A 14 1.50 1.71 -21.22
CA GLY A 14 1.59 0.40 -21.85
C GLY A 14 1.68 0.47 -23.38
N LYS A 15 2.52 -0.37 -23.98
CA LYS A 15 2.73 -0.38 -25.44
C LYS A 15 1.70 -1.21 -26.21
N ASN A 16 1.16 -2.26 -25.58
CA ASN A 16 0.19 -3.18 -26.17
C ASN A 16 -0.93 -3.46 -25.17
N ALA A 17 -2.12 -2.90 -25.40
CA ALA A 17 -3.26 -3.04 -24.51
C ALA A 17 -3.68 -4.50 -24.32
N ASP A 18 -3.58 -5.33 -25.35
CA ASP A 18 -4.11 -6.69 -25.37
C ASP A 18 -3.26 -7.63 -24.52
N ALA A 19 -1.95 -7.61 -24.76
CA ALA A 19 -0.99 -8.37 -23.96
C ALA A 19 -1.01 -7.89 -22.50
N LEU A 20 -1.12 -6.58 -22.29
CA LEU A 20 -1.21 -6.01 -20.95
C LEU A 20 -2.49 -6.46 -20.22
N THR A 21 -3.64 -6.38 -20.88
CA THR A 21 -4.92 -6.81 -20.28
C THR A 21 -4.88 -8.30 -19.96
N THR A 22 -4.40 -9.14 -20.88
CA THR A 22 -4.26 -10.58 -20.66
C THR A 22 -3.40 -10.87 -19.43
N ARG A 23 -2.28 -10.17 -19.29
CA ARG A 23 -1.39 -10.28 -18.13
C ARG A 23 -2.08 -9.85 -16.82
N LEU A 24 -2.78 -8.72 -16.83
CA LEU A 24 -3.49 -8.21 -15.64
C LEU A 24 -4.61 -9.15 -15.20
N LEU A 25 -5.40 -9.66 -16.14
CA LEU A 25 -6.47 -10.63 -15.87
C LEU A 25 -5.91 -11.98 -15.40
N GLY A 26 -4.76 -12.40 -15.92
CA GLY A 26 -4.06 -13.61 -15.48
C GLY A 26 -3.57 -13.54 -14.02
N TYR A 27 -3.51 -12.35 -13.41
CA TYR A 27 -3.29 -12.25 -11.98
C TYR A 27 -4.51 -12.66 -11.16
N ASP A 28 -5.72 -12.70 -11.73
CA ASP A 28 -6.96 -13.04 -11.02
C ASP A 28 -7.06 -12.32 -9.67
N ALA A 29 -6.80 -11.02 -9.67
CA ALA A 29 -6.82 -10.19 -8.47
C ALA A 29 -8.21 -9.60 -8.27
N ASP A 30 -8.67 -9.51 -7.02
CA ASP A 30 -9.89 -8.78 -6.67
C ASP A 30 -9.68 -7.28 -6.78
N LEU A 31 -8.44 -6.83 -6.56
CA LEU A 31 -8.03 -5.44 -6.67
C LEU A 31 -6.72 -5.31 -7.47
N LEU A 32 -6.75 -4.52 -8.53
CA LEU A 32 -5.62 -4.18 -9.37
C LEU A 32 -5.28 -2.69 -9.20
N VAL A 33 -4.01 -2.40 -8.96
CA VAL A 33 -3.47 -1.03 -8.98
C VAL A 33 -2.43 -0.92 -10.08
N VAL A 34 -2.73 -0.14 -11.09
CA VAL A 34 -1.92 0.01 -12.31
C VAL A 34 -1.28 1.39 -12.31
N THR A 35 0.05 1.45 -12.19
CA THR A 35 0.79 2.71 -12.16
C THR A 35 1.41 3.03 -13.51
N GLU A 36 1.67 4.32 -13.76
CA GLU A 36 1.98 4.85 -15.09
C GLU A 36 0.89 4.58 -16.13
N PHE A 37 -0.37 4.52 -15.70
CA PHE A 37 -1.53 4.57 -16.58
C PHE A 37 -1.60 5.93 -17.30
N ARG A 38 -2.20 5.98 -18.48
CA ARG A 38 -2.46 7.22 -19.21
C ARG A 38 -3.89 7.18 -19.75
N ALA A 39 -4.65 8.25 -19.54
CA ALA A 39 -6.01 8.39 -20.04
C ALA A 39 -6.05 8.76 -21.53
N ASN A 40 -5.44 7.91 -22.37
CA ASN A 40 -5.44 8.01 -23.82
C ASN A 40 -6.18 6.81 -24.44
N ASP A 41 -6.19 6.67 -25.77
CA ASP A 41 -6.91 5.59 -26.46
C ASP A 41 -6.49 4.18 -26.03
N THR A 42 -5.20 3.97 -25.73
CA THR A 42 -4.71 2.69 -25.21
C THR A 42 -5.24 2.44 -23.80
N GLY A 43 -5.23 3.47 -22.94
CA GLY A 43 -5.81 3.41 -21.61
C GLY A 43 -7.31 3.15 -21.62
N ALA A 44 -8.05 3.81 -22.52
CA ALA A 44 -9.49 3.59 -22.69
C ALA A 44 -9.79 2.14 -23.10
N ARG A 45 -9.02 1.57 -24.04
CA ARG A 45 -9.13 0.15 -24.40
C ARG A 45 -8.85 -0.80 -23.24
N LEU A 46 -7.87 -0.48 -22.40
CA LEU A 46 -7.58 -1.25 -21.19
C LEU A 46 -8.75 -1.21 -20.20
N VAL A 47 -9.28 -0.01 -19.92
CA VAL A 47 -10.44 0.21 -19.05
C VAL A 47 -11.64 -0.61 -19.54
N THR A 48 -12.03 -0.46 -20.80
CA THR A 48 -13.16 -1.21 -21.39
C THR A 48 -13.01 -2.73 -21.26
N ARG A 49 -11.77 -3.26 -21.36
CA ARG A 49 -11.54 -4.70 -21.23
C ARG A 49 -11.61 -5.17 -19.78
N LEU A 50 -11.10 -4.39 -18.83
CA LEU A 50 -11.23 -4.68 -17.41
C LEU A 50 -12.71 -4.65 -17.00
N GLU A 51 -13.48 -3.65 -17.47
CA GLU A 51 -14.91 -3.54 -17.22
C GLU A 51 -15.70 -4.72 -17.78
N ARG A 52 -15.39 -5.16 -19.01
CA ARG A 52 -15.96 -6.39 -19.60
C ARG A 52 -15.61 -7.65 -18.81
N ALA A 53 -14.51 -7.64 -18.08
CA ALA A 53 -14.09 -8.74 -17.20
C ALA A 53 -14.70 -8.63 -15.79
N GLY A 54 -15.58 -7.67 -15.54
CA GLY A 54 -16.30 -7.51 -14.26
C GLY A 54 -15.60 -6.63 -13.23
N TYR A 55 -14.63 -5.82 -13.64
CA TYR A 55 -14.03 -4.81 -12.76
C TYR A 55 -14.74 -3.48 -12.88
N GLU A 56 -15.05 -2.84 -11.77
CA GLU A 56 -15.26 -1.40 -11.74
C GLU A 56 -13.91 -0.68 -11.72
N THR A 57 -13.78 0.43 -12.45
CA THR A 57 -12.49 1.13 -12.58
C THR A 57 -12.59 2.60 -12.17
N SER A 58 -11.48 3.13 -11.65
CA SER A 58 -11.36 4.54 -11.30
C SER A 58 -9.94 5.05 -11.47
N HIS A 59 -9.82 6.26 -11.99
CA HIS A 59 -8.55 6.98 -12.13
C HIS A 59 -8.84 8.49 -12.07
N PRO A 60 -7.85 9.34 -11.72
CA PRO A 60 -8.05 10.78 -11.76
C PRO A 60 -8.19 11.27 -13.21
N LEU A 61 -8.85 12.41 -13.36
CA LEU A 61 -8.78 13.18 -14.60
C LEU A 61 -7.35 13.74 -14.77
N ALA A 62 -6.73 13.46 -15.91
CA ALA A 62 -5.37 13.86 -16.24
C ALA A 62 -5.22 14.05 -17.76
N ASP A 63 -4.17 14.76 -18.18
CA ASP A 63 -3.82 14.88 -19.60
C ASP A 63 -3.49 13.49 -20.20
N PRO A 64 -3.85 13.19 -21.47
CA PRO A 64 -3.59 11.89 -22.10
C PRO A 64 -2.11 11.46 -22.17
N LYS A 65 -1.16 12.40 -22.03
CA LYS A 65 0.29 12.12 -21.98
C LYS A 65 0.81 11.99 -20.55
N GLN A 66 0.02 12.36 -19.55
CA GLN A 66 0.41 12.35 -18.16
C GLN A 66 0.24 10.96 -17.55
N ASN A 67 1.31 10.49 -16.91
CA ASN A 67 1.26 9.26 -16.14
C ASN A 67 0.38 9.45 -14.90
N THR A 68 -0.43 8.45 -14.61
CA THR A 68 -1.33 8.42 -13.46
C THR A 68 -1.49 7.01 -12.91
N VAL A 69 -2.42 6.81 -11.98
CA VAL A 69 -2.82 5.53 -11.42
C VAL A 69 -4.23 5.17 -11.87
N LEU A 70 -4.41 3.91 -12.25
CA LEU A 70 -5.71 3.26 -12.44
C LEU A 70 -5.92 2.24 -11.32
N ILE A 71 -7.08 2.28 -10.68
CA ILE A 71 -7.52 1.27 -9.72
C ILE A 71 -8.70 0.53 -10.33
N ALA A 72 -8.65 -0.80 -10.33
CA ALA A 72 -9.73 -1.66 -10.81
C ALA A 72 -10.09 -2.69 -9.74
N SER A 73 -11.37 -2.82 -9.42
CA SER A 73 -11.88 -3.64 -8.33
C SER A 73 -13.04 -4.51 -8.78
N ARG A 74 -13.10 -5.78 -8.35
CA ARG A 74 -14.29 -6.64 -8.53
C ARG A 74 -15.41 -6.33 -7.54
N THR A 75 -15.05 -5.70 -6.41
CA THR A 75 -16.02 -5.12 -5.48
C THR A 75 -16.41 -3.72 -5.97
N PRO A 76 -17.69 -3.34 -5.94
CA PRO A 76 -18.13 -2.00 -6.33
C PRO A 76 -17.34 -0.89 -5.62
N ILE A 77 -17.06 0.19 -6.32
CA ILE A 77 -16.37 1.37 -5.79
C ILE A 77 -17.41 2.35 -5.26
N ASP A 78 -17.52 2.45 -3.93
CA ASP A 78 -18.46 3.35 -3.26
C ASP A 78 -18.08 4.82 -3.49
N ARG A 79 -16.78 5.11 -3.51
CA ARG A 79 -16.27 6.47 -3.69
C ARG A 79 -14.90 6.47 -4.34
N ALA A 80 -14.66 7.47 -5.18
CA ALA A 80 -13.33 7.78 -5.70
C ALA A 80 -12.98 9.26 -5.49
N SER A 81 -11.73 9.56 -5.14
CA SER A 81 -11.32 10.93 -4.85
C SER A 81 -9.81 11.14 -4.93
N ARG A 82 -9.41 12.42 -5.04
CA ARG A 82 -8.01 12.82 -4.88
C ARG A 82 -7.54 12.53 -3.45
N PHE A 83 -6.27 12.15 -3.31
CA PHE A 83 -5.70 11.86 -1.99
C PHE A 83 -5.59 13.09 -1.08
N THR A 84 -5.28 14.26 -1.64
CA THR A 84 -5.28 15.56 -0.97
C THR A 84 -5.68 16.65 -1.95
N ARG A 85 -6.10 17.81 -1.44
CA ARG A 85 -6.38 19.01 -2.25
C ARG A 85 -5.13 19.80 -2.59
N ASP A 86 -4.06 19.64 -1.80
CA ASP A 86 -2.86 20.49 -1.86
C ASP A 86 -1.85 20.03 -2.91
N LEU A 87 -2.01 18.81 -3.43
CA LEU A 87 -1.12 18.21 -4.41
C LEU A 87 -1.90 17.75 -5.66
N PRO A 88 -1.27 17.77 -6.85
CA PRO A 88 -1.83 17.18 -8.05
C PRO A 88 -2.25 15.72 -7.86
N GLY A 89 -3.49 15.39 -8.21
CA GLY A 89 -4.10 14.08 -7.93
C GLY A 89 -3.65 12.92 -8.83
N HIS A 90 -2.88 13.16 -9.89
CA HIS A 90 -2.42 12.10 -10.81
C HIS A 90 -1.36 11.18 -10.19
N HIS A 91 -0.72 11.59 -9.11
CA HIS A 91 0.25 10.76 -8.38
C HIS A 91 -0.38 9.92 -7.27
N LEU A 92 -1.53 10.33 -6.73
CA LEU A 92 -2.21 9.67 -5.62
C LEU A 92 -3.73 9.69 -5.82
N TRP A 93 -4.33 8.51 -5.96
CA TRP A 93 -5.78 8.35 -6.15
C TRP A 93 -6.37 7.41 -5.10
N CYS A 94 -7.49 7.80 -4.50
CA CYS A 94 -8.19 7.00 -3.50
C CYS A 94 -9.47 6.39 -4.05
N VAL A 95 -9.72 5.14 -3.68
CA VAL A 95 -11.04 4.52 -3.77
C VAL A 95 -11.46 3.99 -2.41
N GLU A 96 -12.75 3.99 -2.16
CA GLU A 96 -13.39 3.33 -1.03
C GLU A 96 -14.29 2.21 -1.56
N PHE A 97 -14.18 1.03 -0.98
CA PHE A 97 -15.09 -0.09 -1.23
C PHE A 97 -15.28 -0.87 0.08
N ASP A 98 -16.52 -1.21 0.43
CA ASP A 98 -16.85 -1.92 1.67
C ASP A 98 -16.22 -1.25 2.92
N GLY A 99 -16.23 0.09 2.94
CA GLY A 99 -15.63 0.90 4.01
C GLY A 99 -14.11 0.82 4.15
N THR A 100 -13.41 0.20 3.19
CA THR A 100 -11.94 0.13 3.13
C THR A 100 -11.42 1.19 2.16
N ILE A 101 -10.51 2.04 2.62
CA ILE A 101 -9.90 3.10 1.82
C ILE A 101 -8.55 2.65 1.28
N VAL A 102 -8.45 2.52 -0.04
CA VAL A 102 -7.20 2.21 -0.74
C VAL A 102 -6.70 3.44 -1.49
N ALA A 103 -5.42 3.76 -1.34
CA ALA A 103 -4.74 4.71 -2.21
C ALA A 103 -3.77 4.01 -3.16
N GLY A 104 -4.00 4.23 -4.45
CA GLY A 104 -3.04 3.93 -5.50
C GLY A 104 -1.96 5.01 -5.54
N VAL A 105 -0.70 4.58 -5.52
CA VAL A 105 0.48 5.44 -5.39
C VAL A 105 1.35 5.35 -6.64
N TYR A 106 1.63 6.49 -7.27
CA TYR A 106 2.67 6.63 -8.28
C TYR A 106 3.42 7.92 -8.01
N LEU A 107 4.53 7.87 -7.27
CA LEU A 107 5.24 9.09 -6.89
C LEU A 107 6.11 9.62 -8.03
N PRO A 108 6.31 10.95 -8.14
CA PRO A 108 7.26 11.51 -9.10
C PRO A 108 8.71 11.13 -8.75
N GLN A 109 9.64 11.49 -9.62
CA GLN A 109 11.07 11.21 -9.41
C GLN A 109 11.77 12.27 -8.55
N ALA A 110 12.96 11.92 -8.05
CA ALA A 110 13.87 12.83 -7.34
C ALA A 110 13.19 13.57 -6.16
N HIS A 111 13.40 14.89 -6.00
CA HIS A 111 12.89 15.66 -4.85
C HIS A 111 11.38 15.94 -4.93
N ALA A 112 10.77 15.85 -6.13
CA ALA A 112 9.36 16.17 -6.32
C ALA A 112 8.41 15.23 -5.55
N LYS A 113 8.87 14.05 -5.12
CA LYS A 113 8.07 13.09 -4.34
C LYS A 113 8.00 13.40 -2.85
N LEU A 114 8.87 14.26 -2.33
CA LEU A 114 8.95 14.51 -0.89
C LEU A 114 7.63 15.07 -0.32
N PRO A 115 6.95 16.05 -0.95
CA PRO A 115 5.65 16.51 -0.48
C PRO A 115 4.57 15.41 -0.48
N TYR A 116 4.61 14.50 -1.46
CA TYR A 116 3.68 13.37 -1.52
C TYR A 116 3.93 12.37 -0.39
N TRP A 117 5.20 12.10 -0.07
CA TRP A 117 5.56 11.26 1.07
C TRP A 117 5.06 11.85 2.39
N GLU A 118 5.18 13.16 2.59
CA GLU A 118 4.64 13.81 3.79
C GLU A 118 3.12 13.64 3.87
N ALA A 119 2.39 13.86 2.77
CA ALA A 119 0.94 13.65 2.73
C ALA A 119 0.55 12.19 3.03
N LEU A 120 1.29 11.21 2.50
CA LEU A 120 1.07 9.79 2.78
C LEU A 120 1.25 9.47 4.26
N ILE A 121 2.35 9.92 4.87
CA ILE A 121 2.65 9.71 6.29
C ILE A 121 1.58 10.37 7.17
N ASP A 122 1.16 11.57 6.81
CA ASP A 122 0.17 12.35 7.54
C ASP A 122 -1.22 11.68 7.56
N ARG A 123 -1.77 11.28 6.41
CA ARG A 123 -3.04 10.51 6.36
C ARG A 123 -2.90 9.15 7.02
N ALA A 124 -1.74 8.49 6.89
CA ALA A 124 -1.49 7.22 7.56
C ALA A 124 -1.50 7.39 9.09
N ARG A 125 -0.92 8.45 9.65
CA ARG A 125 -0.97 8.76 11.10
C ARG A 125 -2.40 9.01 11.59
N ARG A 126 -3.21 9.70 10.79
CA ARG A 126 -4.63 9.96 11.13
C ARG A 126 -5.56 8.77 10.94
N SER A 127 -5.07 7.64 10.41
CA SER A 127 -5.91 6.46 10.12
C SER A 127 -6.99 6.74 9.07
N GLU A 128 -6.69 7.61 8.10
CA GLU A 128 -7.61 8.02 7.03
C GLU A 128 -7.41 7.21 5.73
N VAL A 129 -6.57 6.17 5.78
CA VAL A 129 -6.26 5.25 4.69
C VAL A 129 -5.85 3.89 5.25
N ASP A 130 -6.37 2.82 4.68
CA ASP A 130 -6.14 1.44 5.13
C ASP A 130 -5.00 0.78 4.34
N LEU A 131 -4.92 1.07 3.03
CA LEU A 131 -3.94 0.47 2.12
C LEU A 131 -3.28 1.52 1.24
N LEU A 132 -1.95 1.52 1.21
CA LEU A 132 -1.13 2.31 0.29
C LEU A 132 -0.37 1.35 -0.62
N ILE A 133 -0.65 1.39 -1.92
CA ILE A 133 -0.10 0.43 -2.88
C ILE A 133 0.28 1.09 -4.20
N GLY A 134 1.43 0.71 -4.74
CA GLY A 134 1.88 1.15 -6.06
C GLY A 134 3.37 1.36 -6.12
N ASP A 135 3.78 2.35 -6.89
CA ASP A 135 5.17 2.70 -7.16
C ASP A 135 5.54 3.98 -6.40
N PHE A 136 6.28 3.80 -5.31
CA PHE A 136 6.73 4.91 -4.47
C PHE A 136 7.98 5.61 -5.02
N ASN A 137 8.61 5.07 -6.08
CA ASN A 137 9.87 5.56 -6.64
C ASN A 137 10.97 5.81 -5.59
N THR A 138 10.91 5.10 -4.46
CA THR A 138 11.84 5.17 -3.34
C THR A 138 12.06 3.75 -2.81
N GLY A 139 13.31 3.43 -2.53
CA GLY A 139 13.70 2.24 -1.76
C GLY A 139 14.77 2.61 -0.73
N ASN A 140 15.15 1.63 0.08
CA ASN A 140 16.30 1.73 0.96
C ASN A 140 17.58 1.67 0.12
N ASN A 141 18.49 2.63 0.30
CA ASN A 141 19.73 2.71 -0.47
C ASN A 141 20.71 1.57 -0.20
N ASP A 142 20.58 0.91 0.95
CA ASP A 142 21.47 -0.19 1.36
C ASP A 142 20.92 -1.55 0.94
N LEU A 143 19.59 -1.68 0.81
CA LEU A 143 18.90 -2.95 0.53
C LEU A 143 18.35 -3.04 -0.90
N ASP A 144 17.80 -1.95 -1.43
CA ASP A 144 16.99 -1.96 -2.65
C ASP A 144 17.69 -1.32 -3.86
N LYS A 145 18.82 -0.65 -3.62
CA LYS A 145 19.56 0.05 -4.68
C LYS A 145 20.35 -0.96 -5.51
N ASP A 146 20.23 -0.89 -6.83
CA ASP A 146 21.20 -1.53 -7.72
C ASP A 146 22.61 -1.03 -7.34
N PRO A 147 23.63 -1.90 -7.18
CA PRO A 147 25.00 -1.49 -6.87
C PRO A 147 25.50 -0.32 -7.74
N LYS A 148 25.13 -0.30 -9.03
CA LYS A 148 25.48 0.74 -10.00
C LYS A 148 24.41 1.83 -10.17
N GLY A 149 23.26 1.68 -9.52
CA GLY A 149 22.17 2.64 -9.55
C GLY A 149 22.44 3.90 -8.74
N ALA A 150 21.79 4.99 -9.15
CA ALA A 150 21.75 6.24 -8.39
C ALA A 150 21.07 6.01 -7.03
N ARG A 151 21.46 6.80 -6.03
CA ARG A 151 20.80 6.77 -4.72
C ARG A 151 19.37 7.28 -4.83
N PHE A 152 18.46 6.61 -4.14
CA PHE A 152 17.12 7.13 -3.89
C PHE A 152 17.21 8.42 -3.07
N ILE A 153 16.43 9.41 -3.49
CA ILE A 153 16.10 10.59 -2.68
C ILE A 153 14.99 10.22 -1.68
N GLY A 154 15.08 10.72 -0.45
CA GLY A 154 14.15 10.38 0.64
C GLY A 154 14.15 8.92 1.09
N PRO A 155 15.30 8.21 1.19
CA PRO A 155 15.35 6.79 1.58
C PRO A 155 14.80 6.53 3.00
N GLU A 156 14.70 7.56 3.84
CA GLU A 156 14.11 7.49 5.18
C GLU A 156 12.57 7.45 5.18
N MET A 157 11.93 7.86 4.08
CA MET A 157 10.48 8.03 4.02
C MET A 157 9.69 6.73 4.26
N PRO A 158 10.06 5.57 3.68
CA PRO A 158 9.42 4.30 4.01
C PRO A 158 9.49 3.97 5.51
N GLY A 159 10.63 4.21 6.16
CA GLY A 159 10.79 4.00 7.60
C GLY A 159 9.88 4.92 8.42
N ARG A 160 9.73 6.18 8.01
CA ARG A 160 8.80 7.14 8.64
C ARG A 160 7.33 6.73 8.48
N LEU A 161 6.97 6.14 7.32
CA LEU A 161 5.64 5.60 7.09
C LEU A 161 5.37 4.34 7.93
N ILE A 162 6.37 3.47 8.12
CA ILE A 162 6.23 2.34 9.05
C ILE A 162 6.00 2.84 10.47
N ALA A 163 6.76 3.86 10.90
CA ALA A 163 6.63 4.47 12.21
C ALA A 163 5.28 5.17 12.46
N SER A 164 4.44 5.40 11.43
CA SER A 164 3.05 5.87 11.62
C SER A 164 2.07 4.77 12.03
N GLY A 165 2.54 3.52 12.19
CA GLY A 165 1.72 2.35 12.47
C GLY A 165 1.33 1.56 11.22
N THR A 166 1.97 1.83 10.08
CA THR A 166 1.80 1.07 8.84
C THR A 166 2.74 -0.13 8.82
N SER A 167 2.29 -1.29 8.38
CA SER A 167 3.16 -2.46 8.16
C SER A 167 3.56 -2.55 6.69
N THR A 168 4.72 -3.12 6.40
CA THR A 168 5.18 -3.31 5.02
C THR A 168 5.28 -4.79 4.64
N CYS A 169 4.99 -5.10 3.38
CA CYS A 169 5.17 -6.40 2.76
C CYS A 169 5.72 -6.20 1.35
N GLY A 170 7.04 -6.29 1.17
CA GLY A 170 7.67 -6.24 -0.17
C GLY A 170 7.33 -4.99 -1.01
N GLY A 171 7.37 -3.79 -0.42
CA GLY A 171 7.00 -2.53 -1.10
C GLY A 171 5.51 -2.18 -1.07
N LEU A 172 4.67 -3.07 -0.55
CA LEU A 172 3.28 -2.80 -0.18
C LEU A 172 3.21 -2.25 1.24
N CYS A 173 2.49 -1.15 1.47
CA CYS A 173 2.27 -0.60 2.80
C CYS A 173 0.82 -0.86 3.23
N ILE A 174 0.61 -1.84 4.10
CA ILE A 174 -0.70 -2.25 4.62
C ILE A 174 -0.83 -1.76 6.07
N ARG A 175 -1.90 -1.04 6.39
CA ARG A 175 -2.27 -0.81 7.79
C ARG A 175 -3.45 -1.69 8.16
N ARG A 176 -3.45 -2.21 9.39
CA ARG A 176 -4.57 -2.95 9.96
C ARG A 176 -5.72 -1.97 10.22
N SER A 177 -6.88 -2.16 9.59
CA SER A 177 -8.08 -1.44 10.05
C SER A 177 -8.49 -2.01 11.40
N VAL A 178 -8.57 -1.13 12.41
CA VAL A 178 -9.29 -1.46 13.65
C VAL A 178 -10.73 -1.07 13.36
N SER A 179 -11.56 -2.04 12.99
CA SER A 179 -13.01 -1.81 12.92
C SER A 179 -13.54 -1.58 14.32
N THR A 180 -13.60 -0.31 14.73
CA THR A 180 -14.45 0.16 15.82
C THR A 180 -15.47 1.11 15.24
N ARG A 181 -16.37 0.61 14.38
CA ARG A 181 -17.70 1.23 14.24
C ARG A 181 -18.71 0.30 14.91
N GLY A 182 -18.68 0.37 16.23
CA GLY A 182 -19.77 -0.12 17.06
C GLY A 182 -21.04 0.65 16.72
N SER A 183 -22.10 -0.10 16.48
CA SER A 183 -23.47 0.38 16.35
C SER A 183 -23.79 1.40 17.44
N ALA A 184 -24.16 2.62 17.05
CA ALA A 184 -24.67 3.61 17.98
C ALA A 184 -26.04 3.13 18.50
N ALA A 185 -26.07 2.67 19.75
CA ALA A 185 -27.29 2.56 20.55
C ALA A 185 -27.50 3.89 21.30
N PRO A 186 -28.75 4.30 21.57
CA PRO A 186 -29.07 5.64 22.03
C PRO A 186 -28.58 5.92 23.46
N VAL A 187 -28.13 7.16 23.66
CA VAL A 187 -27.69 7.73 24.93
C VAL A 187 -28.86 7.79 25.91
N THR A 188 -28.72 7.12 27.05
CA THR A 188 -29.46 7.40 28.27
C THR A 188 -28.52 8.01 29.32
N THR A 189 -28.93 9.17 29.80
CA THR A 189 -28.32 9.98 30.86
C THR A 189 -28.27 9.27 32.20
N GLY A 190 -27.16 9.39 32.93
CA GLY A 190 -27.04 8.96 34.33
C GLY A 190 -25.76 9.47 34.99
N SER A 191 -25.91 10.09 36.16
CA SER A 191 -24.97 10.97 36.87
C SER A 191 -23.99 10.24 37.82
N ALA A 192 -22.80 10.84 37.97
CA ALA A 192 -21.88 10.92 39.13
C ALA A 192 -21.54 9.68 40.00
N SER A 193 -20.24 9.41 40.20
CA SER A 193 -19.49 9.82 41.42
C SER A 193 -18.12 9.10 41.58
N THR A 194 -17.21 9.81 42.24
CA THR A 194 -15.80 9.56 42.62
C THR A 194 -15.56 8.40 43.60
N THR A 195 -14.41 7.71 43.53
CA THR A 195 -13.43 7.59 44.66
C THR A 195 -12.18 6.69 44.38
N SER A 196 -11.01 7.27 44.68
CA SER A 196 -9.75 6.76 45.31
C SER A 196 -9.13 5.37 45.02
N SER A 197 -7.82 5.41 44.69
CA SER A 197 -6.78 4.38 44.86
C SER A 197 -6.46 4.05 46.35
N PRO A 198 -5.68 2.99 46.68
CA PRO A 198 -4.20 3.10 46.69
C PRO A 198 -3.39 1.83 46.32
N ARG A 199 -2.07 2.04 46.10
CA ARG A 199 -0.96 1.05 45.94
C ARG A 199 -0.64 0.29 47.25
N PRO A 200 0.18 -0.79 47.22
CA PRO A 200 1.64 -0.65 47.55
C PRO A 200 2.57 -1.56 46.68
N SER A 201 3.80 -1.12 46.30
CA SER A 201 5.16 -1.47 46.81
C SER A 201 5.59 -2.95 46.64
N SER A 202 6.83 -3.41 46.40
CA SER A 202 8.16 -2.91 45.98
C SER A 202 9.09 -4.16 45.87
N ARG A 203 10.31 -4.02 45.29
CA ARG A 203 11.50 -4.93 45.35
C ARG A 203 11.51 -6.18 44.44
N ASP A 204 12.63 -6.69 43.87
CA ASP A 204 14.06 -6.35 43.81
C ASP A 204 14.78 -7.22 42.73
N ALA A 205 16.01 -6.80 42.35
CA ALA A 205 17.16 -7.54 41.76
C ALA A 205 17.05 -8.19 40.35
N SER A 206 17.82 -7.81 39.32
CA SER A 206 19.30 -7.89 39.09
C SER A 206 19.84 -9.32 38.84
N ALA A 207 20.28 -9.61 37.61
CA ALA A 207 21.65 -10.10 37.30
C ALA A 207 21.84 -10.43 35.80
N ALA A 208 23.04 -10.12 35.31
CA ALA A 208 23.54 -10.32 33.96
C ALA A 208 24.05 -11.75 33.71
N ALA A 209 24.10 -12.15 32.43
CA ALA A 209 25.13 -13.08 31.93
C ALA A 209 25.29 -12.95 30.41
N SER A 210 26.47 -12.48 30.00
CA SER A 210 27.01 -12.60 28.65
C SER A 210 27.47 -14.04 28.40
N SER A 211 27.24 -14.58 27.22
CA SER A 211 28.14 -15.61 26.65
C SER A 211 28.23 -15.47 25.14
N THR A 212 29.47 -15.57 24.67
CA THR A 212 29.92 -15.42 23.29
C THR A 212 30.20 -16.81 22.73
N MET A 213 29.99 -16.98 21.42
CA MET A 213 30.87 -17.67 20.45
C MET A 213 30.31 -18.88 19.68
N ARG A 214 30.58 -18.82 18.36
CA ARG A 214 30.61 -19.85 17.29
C ARG A 214 29.26 -20.16 16.62
N ARG A 215 28.99 -19.60 15.42
CA ARG A 215 29.42 -20.04 14.07
C ARG A 215 29.07 -21.50 13.78
N ASP A 216 27.93 -21.68 13.13
CA ASP A 216 27.72 -22.66 12.07
C ASP A 216 26.73 -22.07 11.05
N LEU A 217 27.19 -21.91 9.81
CA LEU A 217 26.41 -21.46 8.66
C LEU A 217 25.91 -22.69 7.90
N PRO A 218 24.60 -22.97 7.82
CA PRO A 218 24.09 -23.90 6.83
C PRO A 218 23.92 -23.21 5.47
N ALA A 219 24.07 -24.02 4.43
CA ALA A 219 24.14 -23.67 3.02
C ALA A 219 22.95 -22.85 2.48
N ARG A 220 23.22 -22.10 1.41
CA ARG A 220 22.25 -21.32 0.62
C ARG A 220 21.07 -22.19 0.15
N PRO A 221 19.81 -21.76 0.38
CA PRO A 221 18.70 -22.18 -0.45
C PRO A 221 18.64 -21.30 -1.70
N THR A 222 18.75 -21.94 -2.86
CA THR A 222 18.38 -21.42 -4.17
C THR A 222 16.87 -21.23 -4.27
N THR A 223 16.44 -20.10 -4.85
CA THR A 223 15.07 -19.78 -5.29
C THR A 223 13.94 -20.02 -4.27
N GLN A 224 13.70 -19.03 -3.39
CA GLN A 224 12.46 -18.93 -2.62
C GLN A 224 11.60 -17.79 -3.16
N GLY A 225 10.41 -18.14 -3.67
CA GLY A 225 9.28 -17.22 -3.75
C GLY A 225 8.80 -16.93 -2.33
N TRP A 226 8.70 -15.67 -1.97
CA TRP A 226 8.26 -15.25 -0.65
C TRP A 226 6.73 -15.24 -0.61
N SER A 227 6.12 -16.15 0.16
CA SER A 227 4.73 -16.04 0.58
C SER A 227 4.69 -15.51 2.02
N CYS A 228 4.18 -14.29 2.23
CA CYS A 228 3.83 -13.84 3.56
C CYS A 228 2.44 -14.37 3.92
N CYS A 229 2.37 -15.30 4.87
CA CYS A 229 1.13 -15.78 5.48
C CYS A 229 0.98 -15.09 6.84
N TRP A 230 -0.11 -14.34 7.06
CA TRP A 230 -0.39 -13.67 8.34
C TRP A 230 -1.72 -14.16 8.92
N THR A 231 -1.68 -14.71 10.13
CA THR A 231 -2.84 -15.22 10.86
C THR A 231 -3.66 -14.09 11.50
N SER A 232 -4.74 -13.65 10.84
CA SER A 232 -5.90 -13.00 11.45
C SER A 232 -7.08 -13.04 10.46
N THR A 233 -8.31 -12.88 10.96
CA THR A 233 -9.61 -13.29 10.38
C THR A 233 -9.99 -12.75 8.98
N ARG A 234 -9.13 -11.97 8.33
CA ARG A 234 -9.14 -11.72 6.87
C ARG A 234 -7.69 -11.87 6.38
N LEU A 235 -7.41 -13.01 5.75
CA LEU A 235 -6.13 -13.29 5.10
C LEU A 235 -6.02 -12.45 3.84
N TRP A 236 -4.89 -11.76 3.67
CA TRP A 236 -4.54 -11.01 2.46
C TRP A 236 -3.35 -11.71 1.81
N THR A 237 -3.41 -11.96 0.50
CA THR A 237 -2.26 -12.46 -0.25
C THR A 237 -1.87 -11.42 -1.28
N ALA A 238 -0.72 -10.77 -1.08
CA ALA A 238 -0.14 -9.85 -2.03
C ALA A 238 0.87 -10.59 -2.91
N MET A 239 0.72 -10.49 -4.24
CA MET A 239 1.68 -11.03 -5.19
C MET A 239 2.42 -9.87 -5.86
N TRP A 240 3.76 -9.85 -5.72
CA TRP A 240 4.63 -8.84 -6.29
C TRP A 240 5.37 -9.39 -7.51
N LEU A 241 5.25 -8.74 -8.65
CA LEU A 241 5.98 -9.07 -9.86
C LEU A 241 6.57 -7.79 -10.48
N ILE A 242 7.80 -7.44 -10.10
CA ILE A 242 8.62 -6.54 -10.90
C ILE A 242 9.04 -7.29 -12.17
N GLY A 243 8.34 -7.01 -13.26
CA GLY A 243 8.77 -7.42 -14.58
C GLY A 243 9.79 -6.43 -15.16
N CYS A 244 11.07 -6.61 -14.85
CA CYS A 244 12.14 -6.18 -15.74
C CYS A 244 12.33 -7.26 -16.81
N ALA A 245 11.41 -7.35 -17.77
CA ALA A 245 11.71 -8.01 -19.04
C ALA A 245 12.24 -6.94 -20.00
N ARG A 246 13.42 -7.22 -20.57
CA ARG A 246 14.18 -6.38 -21.49
C ARG A 246 13.39 -6.05 -22.75
#